data_AF-A0A6J7CGU4-F1
#
_entry.id   AF-A0A6J7CGU4-F1
#
_cell.length_a   1.000
_cell.length_b   1.000
_cell.length_c   1.000
_cell.angle_alpha   90.00
_cell.angle_beta   90.00
_cell.angle_gamma   90.00
#
_symmetry.space_group_name_H-M   'P 1'
#
loop_
_entity.id
_entity.type
_entity.pdbx_description
1 polymer ?
#
loop_
_entity_poly.entity_id
_entity_poly.type
_entity_poly.pdbx_seq_one_letter_code
_entity_poly.pdbx_strand_id
1 'polypeptide(L)'
;MADDPQVSSVARAIQQVTADTQALIRDEIALAKLELRQKTRTLTRATVIAAAAALFVIGALLLLLFGAAFLVADLISNEHIFWGFFVVAVLLLVLAGLAGLLAGKAFKKSKSPMPDQALAAARETRATFGRETTLMREQVRETIVHPEEERP
;
A
#
# COMPACT_ATOMS: atom_id res chain seq x y z
N MET A 1 33.58 6.08 50.42
CA MET A 1 32.62 6.54 49.40
C MET A 1 31.42 5.61 49.52
N ALA A 2 30.39 6.04 50.25
CA ALA A 2 29.23 5.22 50.57
C ALA A 2 28.32 5.15 49.34
N ASP A 3 27.99 3.93 48.91
CA ASP A 3 27.05 3.67 47.81
C ASP A 3 25.65 4.07 48.32
N ASP A 4 25.01 5.06 47.69
CA ASP A 4 23.70 5.56 48.11
C ASP A 4 22.60 4.59 47.64
N PRO A 5 21.93 3.87 48.57
CA PRO A 5 20.96 2.83 48.23
C PRO A 5 19.79 3.36 47.38
N GLN A 6 19.45 4.65 47.45
CA GLN A 6 18.37 5.25 46.65
C GLN A 6 18.71 5.29 45.15
N VAL A 7 19.94 5.66 44.78
CA VAL A 7 20.37 5.72 43.37
C VAL A 7 20.30 4.33 42.72
N SER A 8 20.64 3.28 43.48
CA SER A 8 20.54 1.89 43.02
C SER A 8 19.09 1.44 42.79
N SER A 9 18.13 1.96 43.57
CA SER A 9 16.71 1.60 43.47
C SER A 9 16.01 2.24 42.27
N VAL A 10 16.34 3.50 41.95
CA VAL A 10 15.85 4.21 40.76
C VAL A 10 16.42 3.59 39.49
N ALA A 11 17.70 3.23 39.49
CA ALA A 11 18.33 2.54 38.36
C ALA A 11 17.66 1.19 38.05
N ARG A 12 17.28 0.42 39.08
CA ARG A 12 16.53 -0.83 38.91
C ARG A 12 15.12 -0.61 38.38
N ALA A 13 14.40 0.40 38.88
CA ALA A 13 13.05 0.72 38.41
C ALA A 13 13.04 1.10 36.92
N ILE A 14 14.01 1.90 36.49
CA ILE A 14 14.16 2.27 35.07
C ILE A 14 14.48 1.04 34.21
N GLN A 15 15.37 0.17 34.66
CA GLN A 15 15.67 -1.09 33.96
C GLN A 15 14.42 -1.97 33.84
N GLN A 16 13.62 -2.07 34.89
CA GLN A 16 12.41 -2.87 34.90
C GLN A 16 11.35 -2.30 33.93
N VAL A 17 11.06 -1.00 34.00
CA VAL A 17 10.11 -0.33 33.09
C VAL A 17 10.58 -0.45 31.63
N THR A 18 11.89 -0.34 31.38
CA THR A 18 12.45 -0.51 30.04
C THR A 18 12.25 -1.93 29.54
N ALA A 19 12.51 -2.94 30.38
CA ALA A 19 12.31 -4.34 30.05
C ALA A 19 10.83 -4.65 29.77
N ASP A 20 9.91 -4.14 30.58
CA ASP A 20 8.46 -4.33 30.43
C ASP A 20 7.94 -3.65 29.15
N THR A 21 8.43 -2.45 28.85
CA THR A 21 8.09 -1.73 27.61
C THR A 21 8.60 -2.47 26.37
N GLN A 22 9.83 -3.01 26.42
CA GLN A 22 10.38 -3.83 25.35
C GLN A 22 9.58 -5.12 25.13
N ALA A 23 9.09 -5.74 26.21
CA ALA A 23 8.23 -6.91 26.14
C ALA A 23 6.90 -6.58 25.43
N LEU A 24 6.22 -5.50 25.84
CA LEU A 24 4.98 -5.03 25.20
C LEU A 24 5.15 -4.74 23.71
N ILE A 25 6.21 -4.02 23.33
CA ILE A 25 6.48 -3.72 21.91
C ILE A 25 6.65 -5.01 21.10
N ARG A 26 7.36 -6.00 21.66
CA ARG A 26 7.56 -7.28 20.98
C ARG A 26 6.24 -8.05 20.83
N ASP A 27 5.37 -8.02 21.82
CA ASP A 27 4.07 -8.67 21.77
C ASP A 27 3.16 -8.03 20.71
N GLU A 28 3.13 -6.70 20.61
CA GLU A 28 2.31 -6.03 19.58
C GLU A 28 2.86 -6.20 18.18
N ILE A 29 4.18 -6.30 18.01
CA ILE A 29 4.76 -6.72 16.74
C ILE A 29 4.34 -8.16 16.41
N ALA A 30 4.33 -9.06 17.39
CA ALA A 30 3.93 -10.45 17.19
C ALA A 30 2.44 -10.53 16.80
N LEU A 31 1.56 -9.80 17.48
CA LEU A 31 0.14 -9.74 17.17
C LEU A 31 -0.12 -9.11 15.80
N ALA A 32 0.50 -7.97 15.51
CA ALA A 32 0.38 -7.31 14.20
C ALA A 32 0.87 -8.21 13.06
N LYS A 33 1.94 -8.98 13.28
CA LYS A 33 2.45 -9.97 12.31
C LYS A 33 1.47 -11.13 12.11
N LEU A 34 0.78 -11.57 13.15
CA LEU A 34 -0.28 -12.58 13.04
C LEU A 34 -1.48 -12.05 12.25
N GLU A 35 -1.95 -10.84 12.57
CA GLU A 35 -3.06 -10.21 11.86
C GLU A 35 -2.71 -9.97 10.38
N LEU A 36 -1.49 -9.50 10.09
CA LEU A 36 -0.99 -9.34 8.73
C LEU A 36 -0.93 -10.68 8.00
N ARG A 37 -0.48 -11.76 8.65
CA ARG A 37 -0.49 -13.12 8.08
C ARG A 37 -1.90 -13.61 7.77
N GLN A 38 -2.87 -13.33 8.64
CA GLN A 38 -4.27 -13.69 8.38
C GLN A 38 -4.85 -12.89 7.21
N LYS A 39 -4.65 -11.56 7.17
CA LYS A 39 -5.09 -10.69 6.07
C LYS A 39 -4.46 -11.12 4.74
N THR A 40 -3.15 -11.37 4.73
CA THR A 40 -2.44 -11.83 3.53
C THR A 40 -2.89 -13.21 3.09
N ARG A 41 -3.13 -14.17 3.99
CA ARG A 41 -3.64 -15.49 3.63
C ARG A 41 -5.00 -15.42 2.91
N THR A 42 -5.92 -14.60 3.41
CA THR A 42 -7.22 -14.38 2.78
C THR A 42 -7.06 -13.73 1.41
N LEU A 43 -6.20 -12.71 1.32
CA LEU A 43 -5.91 -12.04 0.05
C LEU A 43 -5.33 -13.02 -0.98
N THR A 44 -4.33 -13.81 -0.61
CA THR A 44 -3.72 -14.81 -1.49
C THR A 44 -4.74 -15.82 -2.01
N ARG A 45 -5.63 -16.33 -1.14
CA ARG A 45 -6.69 -17.26 -1.57
C ARG A 45 -7.66 -16.60 -2.53
N ALA A 46 -8.07 -15.36 -2.25
CA ALA A 46 -8.94 -14.59 -3.13
C ALA A 46 -8.28 -14.35 -4.50
N THR A 47 -6.98 -14.05 -4.54
CA THR A 47 -6.22 -13.86 -5.78
C THR A 47 -6.20 -15.12 -6.64
N VAL A 48 -5.97 -16.30 -6.05
CA VAL A 48 -5.98 -17.57 -6.80
C VAL A 48 -7.35 -17.85 -7.41
N ILE A 49 -8.41 -17.66 -6.63
CA ILE A 49 -9.79 -17.85 -7.12
C ILE A 49 -10.12 -16.84 -8.22
N ALA A 50 -9.74 -15.57 -8.03
CA ALA A 50 -9.95 -14.52 -9.02
C ALA A 50 -9.18 -14.79 -10.31
N ALA A 51 -7.94 -15.28 -10.24
CA ALA A 51 -7.16 -15.67 -11.41
C ALA A 51 -7.79 -16.83 -12.17
N ALA A 52 -8.28 -17.86 -11.45
CA ALA A 52 -9.00 -18.96 -12.07
C ALA A 52 -10.30 -18.49 -12.74
N ALA A 53 -11.10 -17.65 -12.06
CA ALA A 53 -12.31 -17.07 -12.62
C ALA A 53 -12.02 -16.22 -13.86
N ALA A 54 -10.94 -15.41 -13.83
CA ALA A 54 -10.51 -14.61 -14.97
C ALA A 54 -10.19 -15.50 -16.18
N LEU A 55 -9.51 -16.64 -15.97
CA LEU A 55 -9.22 -17.60 -17.04
C LEU A 55 -10.52 -18.15 -17.67
N PHE A 56 -11.51 -18.52 -16.85
CA PHE A 56 -12.81 -18.99 -17.35
C PHE A 56 -13.57 -17.89 -18.11
N VAL A 57 -13.57 -16.65 -17.60
CA VAL A 57 -14.22 -15.52 -18.28
C VAL A 57 -13.56 -15.24 -19.62
N ILE A 58 -12.23 -15.27 -19.69
CA ILE A 58 -11.48 -15.11 -20.95
C ILE A 58 -11.84 -16.24 -21.91
N GLY A 59 -11.84 -17.50 -21.45
CA GLY A 59 -12.21 -18.65 -22.27
C GLY A 59 -13.65 -18.57 -22.81
N ALA A 60 -14.61 -18.24 -21.95
CA ALA A 60 -16.02 -18.05 -22.34
C ALA A 60 -16.18 -16.89 -23.33
N LEU A 61 -15.47 -15.78 -23.12
CA LEU A 61 -15.50 -14.64 -24.03
C LEU A 61 -14.94 -15.03 -25.40
N LEU A 62 -13.82 -15.76 -25.46
CA LEU A 62 -13.27 -16.25 -26.74
C LEU A 62 -14.28 -17.14 -27.47
N LEU A 63 -14.90 -18.11 -26.79
CA LEU A 63 -15.91 -18.98 -27.39
C LEU A 63 -17.12 -18.18 -27.89
N LEU A 64 -17.58 -17.18 -27.13
CA LEU A 64 -18.68 -16.31 -27.53
C LEU A 64 -18.29 -15.48 -28.76
N LEU A 65 -17.07 -14.95 -28.83
CA LEU A 65 -16.57 -14.20 -29.98
C LEU A 65 -16.47 -15.05 -31.24
N PHE A 66 -15.94 -16.28 -31.13
CA PHE A 66 -15.93 -17.23 -32.25
C PHE A 66 -17.35 -17.56 -32.69
N GLY A 67 -18.24 -17.91 -31.74
CA GLY A 67 -19.63 -18.23 -32.04
C GLY A 67 -20.38 -17.07 -32.69
N ALA A 68 -20.20 -15.85 -32.19
CA ALA A 68 -20.78 -14.64 -32.78
C ALA A 68 -20.23 -14.38 -34.19
N ALA A 69 -18.94 -14.57 -34.42
CA ALA A 69 -18.34 -14.39 -35.74
C ALA A 69 -18.91 -15.40 -36.74
N PHE A 70 -19.00 -16.68 -36.36
CA PHE A 70 -19.63 -17.70 -37.20
C PHE A 70 -21.12 -17.44 -37.45
N LEU A 71 -21.85 -16.99 -36.42
CA LEU A 71 -23.27 -16.65 -36.56
C LEU A 71 -23.49 -15.46 -37.51
N VAL A 72 -22.67 -14.41 -37.41
CA VAL A 72 -22.73 -13.26 -38.32
C VAL A 72 -22.33 -13.66 -39.73
N ALA A 73 -21.34 -14.53 -39.89
CA ALA A 73 -20.97 -15.06 -41.20
C ALA A 73 -22.14 -15.80 -41.87
N ASP A 74 -22.83 -16.66 -41.11
CA ASP A 74 -24.02 -17.38 -41.59
C ASP A 74 -25.16 -16.43 -41.98
N LEU A 75 -25.36 -15.34 -41.23
CA LEU A 75 -26.36 -14.31 -41.52
C LEU A 75 -26.06 -13.45 -42.75
N ILE A 76 -24.78 -13.21 -43.07
CA ILE A 76 -24.37 -12.34 -44.20
C ILE A 76 -24.18 -13.14 -45.49
N SER A 77 -23.31 -14.15 -45.47
CA SER A 77 -23.05 -15.08 -46.57
C SER A 77 -22.06 -16.15 -46.12
N ASN A 78 -22.43 -17.42 -46.29
CA ASN A 78 -21.57 -18.57 -45.98
C ASN A 78 -20.37 -18.74 -46.92
N GLU A 79 -20.28 -17.99 -48.02
CA GLU A 79 -19.12 -18.06 -48.92
C GLU A 79 -17.84 -17.51 -48.29
N HIS A 80 -17.97 -16.52 -47.40
CA HIS A 80 -16.85 -15.74 -46.88
C HIS A 80 -16.94 -15.52 -45.38
N ILE A 81 -16.63 -16.59 -44.65
CA ILE A 81 -16.75 -16.68 -43.19
C ILE A 81 -15.99 -15.58 -42.44
N PHE A 82 -14.91 -15.06 -43.04
CA PHE A 82 -14.07 -14.03 -42.45
C PHE A 82 -14.80 -12.70 -42.21
N TRP A 83 -15.88 -12.39 -42.95
CA TRP A 83 -16.65 -11.16 -42.75
C TRP A 83 -17.33 -11.10 -41.39
N GLY A 84 -17.82 -12.22 -40.87
CA GLY A 84 -18.40 -12.27 -39.53
C GLY A 84 -17.39 -11.89 -38.44
N PHE A 85 -16.13 -12.29 -38.61
CA PHE A 85 -15.04 -11.92 -37.70
C PHE A 85 -14.73 -10.41 -37.74
N PHE A 86 -14.72 -9.80 -38.93
CA PHE A 86 -14.48 -8.36 -39.07
C PHE A 86 -15.61 -7.53 -38.43
N VAL A 87 -16.87 -7.93 -38.60
CA VAL A 87 -18.01 -7.24 -37.98
C VAL A 87 -17.92 -7.30 -36.45
N VAL A 88 -17.68 -8.49 -35.90
CA VAL A 88 -17.50 -8.66 -34.45
C VAL A 88 -16.29 -7.86 -33.94
N ALA A 89 -15.19 -7.82 -34.70
CA ALA A 89 -14.01 -7.03 -34.34
C ALA A 89 -14.31 -5.52 -34.27
N VAL A 90 -15.02 -4.96 -35.25
CA VAL A 90 -15.43 -3.54 -35.23
C VAL A 90 -16.33 -3.26 -34.03
N LEU A 91 -17.31 -4.13 -33.74
CA LEU A 91 -18.19 -3.99 -32.58
C LEU A 91 -17.40 -3.94 -31.26
N LEU A 92 -16.42 -4.84 -31.10
CA LEU A 92 -15.56 -4.85 -29.92
C LEU A 92 -14.67 -3.62 -29.81
N LEU A 93 -14.13 -3.10 -30.91
CA LEU A 93 -13.34 -1.87 -30.89
C LEU A 93 -14.17 -0.66 -30.44
N VAL A 94 -15.43 -0.59 -30.87
CA VAL A 94 -16.37 0.46 -30.41
C VAL A 94 -16.63 0.31 -28.91
N LEU A 95 -16.95 -0.89 -28.43
CA LEU A 95 -17.18 -1.15 -27.01
C LEU A 95 -15.94 -0.88 -26.15
N ALA A 96 -14.75 -1.27 -26.64
CA ALA A 96 -13.47 -1.02 -25.98
C ALA A 96 -13.17 0.49 -25.91
N GLY A 97 -13.44 1.24 -26.99
CA GLY A 97 -13.34 2.69 -27.00
C GLY A 97 -14.26 3.35 -25.96
N LEU A 98 -15.53 2.93 -25.91
CA LEU A 98 -16.49 3.41 -24.91
C LEU A 98 -16.03 3.07 -23.48
N ALA A 99 -15.69 1.80 -23.22
CA ALA A 99 -15.18 1.37 -21.91
C ALA A 99 -13.92 2.14 -21.50
N GLY A 100 -12.98 2.37 -22.42
CA GLY A 100 -11.78 3.17 -22.21
C GLY A 100 -12.10 4.62 -21.87
N LEU A 101 -13.09 5.23 -22.51
CA LEU A 101 -13.56 6.58 -22.17
C LEU A 101 -14.18 6.64 -20.77
N LEU A 102 -15.02 5.66 -20.40
CA LEU A 102 -15.61 5.58 -19.07
C LEU A 102 -14.53 5.35 -17.99
N ALA A 103 -13.61 4.41 -18.22
CA ALA A 103 -12.48 4.15 -17.33
C ALA A 103 -11.60 5.40 -17.17
N GLY A 104 -11.24 6.07 -18.28
CA GLY A 104 -10.47 7.31 -18.24
C GLY A 104 -11.17 8.42 -17.45
N LYS A 105 -12.51 8.53 -17.54
CA LYS A 105 -13.30 9.44 -16.71
C LYS A 105 -13.28 9.05 -15.23
N ALA A 106 -13.37 7.76 -14.92
CA ALA A 106 -13.33 7.27 -13.55
C ALA A 106 -11.95 7.49 -12.91
N PHE A 107 -10.86 7.18 -13.63
CA PHE A 107 -9.49 7.43 -13.18
C PHE A 107 -9.22 8.92 -12.93
N LYS A 108 -9.69 9.81 -13.82
CA LYS A 108 -9.58 11.26 -13.61
C LYS A 108 -10.33 11.76 -12.37
N LYS A 109 -11.42 11.08 -11.98
CA LYS A 109 -12.20 11.40 -10.77
C LYS A 109 -11.65 10.75 -9.51
N SER A 110 -10.87 9.68 -9.63
CA SER A 110 -10.24 8.99 -8.51
C SER A 110 -9.14 9.88 -7.93
N LYS A 111 -9.39 10.51 -6.78
CA LYS A 111 -8.31 11.03 -5.94
C LYS A 111 -7.39 9.87 -5.56
N SER A 112 -6.10 10.14 -5.45
CA SER A 112 -5.03 9.15 -5.24
C SER A 112 -5.44 8.05 -4.24
N PRO A 113 -5.16 6.77 -4.51
CA PRO A 113 -5.42 5.67 -3.56
C PRO A 113 -4.54 5.74 -2.31
N MET A 114 -3.63 6.72 -2.22
CA MET A 114 -2.91 6.99 -0.99
C MET A 114 -3.85 7.66 0.03
N PRO A 115 -3.91 7.17 1.29
CA PRO A 115 -4.61 7.88 2.34
C PRO A 115 -3.87 9.19 2.57
N ASP A 116 -4.39 10.28 2.01
CA ASP A 116 -3.78 11.62 2.08
C ASP A 116 -3.44 12.00 3.53
N GLN A 117 -4.29 11.57 4.47
CA GLN A 117 -4.10 11.77 5.91
C GLN A 117 -2.92 10.98 6.48
N ALA A 118 -2.72 9.73 6.06
CA ALA A 118 -1.58 8.92 6.52
C ALA A 118 -0.25 9.45 5.98
N LEU A 119 -0.27 9.94 4.73
CA LEU A 119 0.91 10.55 4.13
C LEU A 119 1.21 11.93 4.74
N ALA A 120 0.17 12.71 5.07
CA ALA A 120 0.30 13.98 5.76
C ALA A 120 0.89 13.80 7.17
N ALA A 121 0.35 12.86 7.96
CA ALA A 121 0.85 12.55 9.29
C ALA A 121 2.33 12.11 9.27
N ALA A 122 2.71 11.24 8.31
CA ALA A 122 4.10 10.81 8.15
C ALA A 122 5.05 11.98 7.82
N ARG A 123 4.59 12.96 7.02
CA ARG A 123 5.37 14.15 6.66
C ARG A 123 5.54 15.10 7.85
N GLU A 124 4.50 15.30 8.64
CA GLU A 124 4.51 16.15 9.83
C GLU A 124 5.45 15.59 10.90
N THR A 125 5.39 14.29 11.15
CA THR A 125 6.31 13.59 12.05
C THR A 125 7.77 13.78 11.61
N ARG A 126 8.07 13.58 10.32
CA ARG A 126 9.42 13.78 9.78
C ARG A 126 9.91 15.23 9.92
N ALA A 127 9.02 16.21 9.72
CA ALA A 127 9.35 17.63 9.85
C ALA A 127 9.69 18.02 11.29
N THR A 128 9.01 17.43 12.27
CA THR A 128 9.23 17.70 13.70
C THR A 128 10.59 17.18 14.15
N PHE A 129 10.94 15.93 13.80
CA PHE A 129 12.25 15.36 14.12
C PHE A 129 13.43 16.08 13.41
N GLY A 130 13.21 16.59 12.19
CA GLY A 130 14.22 17.39 11.50
C GLY A 130 14.54 18.72 12.20
N ARG A 131 13.55 19.35 12.83
CA ARG A 131 13.74 20.60 13.59
C ARG A 131 14.46 20.36 14.90
N GLU A 132 14.06 19.35 15.67
CA GLU A 132 14.73 18.99 16.92
C GLU A 132 16.21 18.65 16.72
N THR A 133 16.54 17.89 15.68
CA THR A 133 17.95 17.54 15.40
C THR A 133 18.81 18.74 15.00
N THR A 134 18.21 19.77 14.41
CA THR A 134 18.92 21.01 14.03
C THR A 134 19.19 21.87 15.26
N LEU A 135 18.18 22.05 16.12
CA LEU A 135 18.30 22.79 17.38
C LEU A 135 19.27 22.11 18.35
N MET A 136 19.21 20.78 18.44
CA MET A 136 20.13 20.02 19.29
C MET A 136 21.58 20.10 18.79
N ARG A 137 21.79 20.18 17.46
CA ARG A 137 23.11 20.44 16.88
C ARG A 137 23.62 21.86 17.16
N GLU A 138 22.75 22.87 17.11
CA GLU A 138 23.12 24.25 17.45
C GLU A 138 23.44 24.39 18.93
N GLN A 139 22.62 23.81 19.82
CA GLN A 139 22.82 23.86 21.26
C GLN A 139 24.11 23.12 21.68
N VAL A 140 24.43 21.99 21.03
CA VAL A 140 25.71 21.29 21.24
C VAL A 140 26.88 22.12 20.70
N ARG A 141 26.72 22.80 19.56
CA ARG A 141 27.75 23.70 19.02
C ARG A 141 28.02 24.88 19.96
N GLU A 142 26.98 25.56 20.43
CA GLU A 142 27.05 26.65 21.40
C GLU A 142 27.77 26.21 22.68
N THR A 143 27.34 25.10 23.27
CA THR A 143 27.94 24.57 24.51
C THR A 143 29.41 24.16 24.34
N ILE A 144 29.80 23.66 23.16
CA ILE A 144 31.19 23.25 22.89
C ILE A 144 32.09 24.43 22.50
N VAL A 145 31.54 25.45 21.84
CA VAL A 145 32.30 26.61 21.35
C VAL A 145 32.44 27.72 22.39
N HIS A 146 31.48 27.89 23.29
CA HIS A 146 31.48 28.92 24.35
C HIS A 146 31.28 28.37 25.78
N PRO A 147 32.24 27.58 26.32
CA PRO A 147 32.07 26.96 27.64
C PRO A 147 32.33 27.84 28.87
N GLU A 148 32.86 29.07 28.74
CA GLU A 148 33.55 29.76 29.87
C GLU A 148 33.07 31.19 30.20
N GLU A 149 31.97 31.72 29.63
CA GLU A 149 31.59 33.13 29.84
C GLU A 149 30.55 33.38 30.97
N GLU A 150 29.97 32.34 31.55
CA GLU A 150 29.05 32.43 32.71
C GLU A 150 29.58 31.65 33.93
N ARG A 151 30.69 32.10 34.50
CA ARG A 151 31.00 31.84 35.92
C ARG A 151 31.17 33.17 36.66
N PRO A 152 30.26 33.53 37.59
CA PRO A 152 30.46 34.69 38.45
C PRO A 152 31.62 34.50 39.43
#